data_AF-A0A2N9DUC6-F1
#
_entry.id   AF-A0A2N9DUC6-F1
#
_cell.length_a   1.000
_cell.length_b   1.000
_cell.length_c   1.000
_cell.angle_alpha   90.00
_cell.angle_beta   90.00
_cell.angle_gamma   90.00
#
_symmetry.space_group_name_H-M   'P 1'
#
loop_
_entity.id
_entity.type
_entity.pdbx_description
1 polymer ?
#
loop_
_entity_poly.entity_id
_entity_poly.type
_entity_poly.pdbx_seq_one_letter_code
_entity_poly.pdbx_strand_id
1 'polypeptide(L)'
;MKKWFSQVTAQDTKIWVSLYLVVSLVGLVFGAFIMVPAVIKTAPAMVRWVTFWSGSVGIVIGLFVATYFGYLLYWIARKILKQEPVDKVLVKRSFYLTTSINGVVIGLLQLLLTVFGVAVDNKIMLVATGLLGACFSAWLIAEFFKQLLKRAQLGQLVAGMVLVLRLLPIAWQLWRG
;
A
#
# COMPACT_ATOMS: atom_id res chain seq x y z
N MET A 1 -17.57 -4.95 10.78
CA MET A 1 -16.80 -4.21 9.75
C MET A 1 -17.65 -3.52 8.67
N LYS A 2 -18.69 -4.15 8.09
CA LYS A 2 -19.53 -3.52 7.02
C LYS A 2 -20.01 -2.10 7.34
N LYS A 3 -20.45 -1.85 8.59
CA LYS A 3 -20.89 -0.52 9.06
C LYS A 3 -19.79 0.55 8.98
N TRP A 4 -18.55 0.20 9.32
CA TRP A 4 -17.43 1.13 9.27
C TRP A 4 -17.13 1.57 7.83
N PHE A 5 -17.01 0.62 6.88
CA PHE A 5 -16.75 0.93 5.48
C PHE A 5 -17.80 1.88 4.86
N SER A 6 -19.06 1.79 5.27
CA SER A 6 -20.12 2.68 4.78
C SER A 6 -20.13 4.08 5.40
N GLN A 7 -19.41 4.29 6.51
CA GLN A 7 -19.47 5.51 7.32
C GLN A 7 -18.13 6.25 7.39
N VAL A 8 -17.14 5.87 6.57
CA VAL A 8 -15.79 6.41 6.73
C VAL A 8 -15.72 7.90 6.39
N THR A 9 -15.21 8.64 7.37
CA THR A 9 -15.14 10.11 7.36
C THR A 9 -13.76 10.61 6.88
N ALA A 10 -13.66 11.93 6.71
CA ALA A 10 -12.37 12.57 6.47
C ALA A 10 -11.41 12.43 7.68
N GLN A 11 -11.94 12.35 8.91
CA GLN A 11 -11.14 12.17 10.11
C GLN A 11 -10.49 10.79 10.16
N ASP A 12 -11.25 9.73 9.84
CA ASP A 12 -10.71 8.37 9.73
C ASP A 12 -9.57 8.31 8.72
N THR A 13 -9.73 9.01 7.59
CA THR A 13 -8.70 9.08 6.55
C THR A 13 -7.42 9.74 7.07
N LYS A 14 -7.54 10.84 7.81
CA LYS A 14 -6.38 11.51 8.43
C LYS A 14 -5.66 10.60 9.44
N ILE A 15 -6.42 9.86 10.26
CA ILE A 15 -5.87 8.93 11.24
C ILE A 15 -5.05 7.84 10.53
N TRP A 16 -5.63 7.18 9.53
CA TRP A 16 -4.95 6.11 8.80
C TRP A 16 -3.73 6.60 8.02
N VAL A 17 -3.80 7.78 7.40
CA VAL A 17 -2.63 8.38 6.73
C VAL A 17 -1.53 8.68 7.76
N SER A 18 -1.88 9.21 8.93
CA SER A 18 -0.90 9.50 9.99
C SER A 18 -0.24 8.22 10.50
N LEU A 19 -1.02 7.17 10.75
CA LEU A 19 -0.50 5.85 11.13
C LEU A 19 0.41 5.26 10.05
N TYR A 20 0.02 5.37 8.78
CA TYR A 20 0.84 4.94 7.65
C TYR A 20 2.21 5.63 7.63
N LEU A 21 2.24 6.95 7.84
CA LEU A 21 3.49 7.71 7.90
C LEU A 21 4.35 7.27 9.08
N VAL A 22 3.77 7.13 10.28
CA VAL A 22 4.51 6.70 11.48
C VAL A 22 5.10 5.30 11.30
N VAL A 23 4.29 4.31 10.90
CA VAL A 23 4.76 2.93 10.69
C VAL A 23 5.83 2.86 9.62
N SER A 24 5.67 3.59 8.52
CA SER A 24 6.64 3.61 7.42
C SER A 24 7.96 4.28 7.83
N LEU A 25 7.91 5.37 8.62
CA LEU A 25 9.10 6.01 9.18
C LEU A 25 9.84 5.09 10.15
N VAL A 26 9.12 4.37 11.02
CA VAL A 26 9.72 3.34 11.88
C VAL A 26 10.40 2.27 11.03
N GLY A 27 9.75 1.78 9.97
CA GLY A 27 10.34 0.87 9.00
C GLY A 27 11.64 1.39 8.38
N LEU A 28 11.69 2.68 8.00
CA LEU A 28 12.91 3.31 7.50
C LEU A 28 14.02 3.41 8.55
N VAL A 29 13.68 3.72 9.81
CA VAL A 29 14.67 3.72 10.90
C VAL A 29 15.29 2.35 11.05
N PHE A 30 14.47 1.30 11.02
CA PHE A 30 14.95 -0.08 11.06
C PHE A 30 15.88 -0.38 9.88
N GLY A 31 15.49 -0.05 8.65
CA GLY A 31 16.31 -0.32 7.47
C GLY A 31 17.60 0.52 7.36
N ALA A 32 17.60 1.77 7.85
CA ALA A 32 18.73 2.68 7.72
C ALA A 32 19.73 2.61 8.87
N PHE A 33 19.28 2.24 10.09
CA PHE A 33 20.12 2.35 11.30
C PHE A 33 20.21 1.08 12.16
N ILE A 34 19.16 0.25 12.22
CA ILE A 34 19.12 -0.92 13.13
C ILE A 34 19.53 -2.20 12.39
N MET A 35 18.78 -2.54 11.34
CA MET A 35 18.95 -3.71 10.48
C MET A 35 19.53 -3.28 9.13
N VAL A 36 20.67 -2.58 9.17
CA VAL A 36 21.28 -1.98 7.98
C VAL A 36 21.69 -3.08 6.98
N PRO A 37 21.20 -3.07 5.73
CA PRO A 37 21.61 -4.01 4.70
C PRO A 37 23.13 -4.01 4.53
N ALA A 38 23.73 -5.17 4.23
CA ALA A 38 25.18 -5.33 4.12
C ALA A 38 25.82 -4.28 3.18
N VAL A 39 25.13 -3.93 2.10
CA VAL A 39 25.56 -2.93 1.10
C VAL A 39 25.67 -1.51 1.68
N ILE A 40 24.87 -1.17 2.69
CA ILE A 40 24.83 0.16 3.33
C ILE A 40 25.61 0.16 4.66
N LYS A 41 25.89 -1.02 5.22
CA LYS A 41 26.56 -1.17 6.52
C LYS A 41 27.99 -0.62 6.49
N THR A 42 28.70 -0.75 5.38
CA THR A 42 30.07 -0.22 5.18
C THR A 42 30.11 1.22 4.66
N ALA A 43 28.95 1.80 4.32
CA ALA A 43 28.88 3.15 3.79
C ALA A 43 29.03 4.22 4.89
N PRO A 44 29.50 5.43 4.54
CA PRO A 44 29.60 6.55 5.47
C PRO A 44 28.26 6.87 6.15
N ALA A 45 28.29 7.35 7.39
CA ALA A 45 27.09 7.69 8.16
C ALA A 45 26.14 8.67 7.41
N MET A 46 26.71 9.57 6.59
CA MET A 46 25.95 10.48 5.74
C MET A 46 25.05 9.74 4.74
N VAL A 47 25.49 8.61 4.18
CA VAL A 47 24.71 7.80 3.25
C VAL A 47 23.46 7.24 3.94
N ARG A 48 23.58 6.79 5.20
CA ARG A 48 22.43 6.29 5.97
C ARG A 48 21.37 7.36 6.19
N TRP A 49 21.80 8.59 6.50
CA TRP A 49 20.90 9.74 6.61
C TRP A 49 20.24 10.10 5.28
N VAL A 50 20.99 10.09 4.17
CA VAL A 50 20.43 10.33 2.83
C VAL A 50 19.41 9.24 2.46
N THR A 51 19.70 7.97 2.76
CA THR A 51 18.75 6.86 2.56
C THR A 51 17.47 7.06 3.38
N PHE A 52 17.60 7.47 4.64
CA PHE A 52 16.44 7.75 5.50
C PHE A 52 15.58 8.90 4.95
N TRP A 53 16.19 10.04 4.61
CA TRP A 53 15.45 11.21 4.12
C TRP A 53 14.84 11.00 2.73
N SER A 54 15.59 10.39 1.80
CA SER A 54 15.06 10.03 0.47
C SER A 54 13.93 9.01 0.58
N GLY A 55 14.05 8.01 1.47
CA GLY A 55 12.95 7.09 1.79
C GLY A 55 11.73 7.81 2.35
N SER A 56 11.93 8.78 3.24
CA SER A 56 10.83 9.55 3.85
C SER A 56 10.02 10.34 2.81
N VAL A 57 10.73 10.99 1.87
CA VAL A 57 10.10 11.66 0.73
C VAL A 57 9.39 10.63 -0.17
N GLY A 58 10.02 9.48 -0.40
CA GLY A 58 9.44 8.36 -1.16
C GLY A 58 8.13 7.83 -0.59
N ILE A 59 7.99 7.74 0.74
CA ILE A 59 6.74 7.33 1.41
C ILE A 59 5.60 8.29 1.05
N VAL A 60 5.84 9.60 1.18
CA VAL A 60 4.80 10.62 0.92
C VAL A 60 4.42 10.60 -0.55
N ILE A 61 5.40 10.64 -1.46
CA ILE A 61 5.16 10.60 -2.90
C ILE A 61 4.46 9.30 -3.29
N GLY A 62 4.89 8.17 -2.74
CA GLY A 62 4.32 6.85 -3.01
C GLY A 62 2.83 6.78 -2.65
N LEU A 63 2.43 7.38 -1.52
CA LEU A 63 1.01 7.46 -1.14
C LEU A 63 0.19 8.27 -2.16
N PHE A 64 0.70 9.41 -2.61
CA PHE A 64 0.04 10.22 -3.63
C PHE A 64 -0.04 9.45 -4.97
N VAL A 65 1.07 8.91 -5.45
CA VAL A 65 1.13 8.16 -6.72
C VAL A 65 0.17 6.98 -6.69
N ALA A 66 0.17 6.18 -5.63
CA ALA A 66 -0.75 5.05 -5.49
C ALA A 66 -2.22 5.47 -5.53
N THR A 67 -2.57 6.58 -4.89
CA THR A 67 -3.93 7.11 -4.87
C THR A 67 -4.38 7.60 -6.25
N TYR A 68 -3.54 8.38 -6.93
CA TYR A 68 -3.86 8.93 -8.25
C TYR A 68 -3.86 7.85 -9.33
N PHE A 69 -2.96 6.88 -9.24
CA PHE A 69 -2.95 5.72 -10.11
C PHE A 69 -4.21 4.87 -9.90
N GLY A 70 -4.62 4.63 -8.66
CA GLY A 70 -5.91 3.99 -8.35
C GLY A 70 -7.10 4.76 -8.95
N TYR A 71 -7.09 6.09 -8.84
CA TYR A 71 -8.12 6.94 -9.45
C TYR A 71 -8.15 6.84 -10.98
N LEU A 72 -6.99 6.69 -11.63
CA LEU A 72 -6.90 6.43 -13.07
C LEU A 72 -7.54 5.09 -13.43
N LEU A 73 -7.24 4.01 -12.68
CA LEU A 73 -7.87 2.70 -12.88
C LEU A 73 -9.39 2.76 -12.68
N TYR A 74 -9.86 3.50 -11.68
CA TYR A 74 -11.28 3.81 -11.51
C TYR A 74 -11.89 4.46 -12.75
N TRP A 75 -11.22 5.46 -13.32
CA TRP A 75 -11.71 6.18 -14.49
C TRP A 75 -11.82 5.26 -15.70
N ILE A 76 -10.81 4.40 -15.93
CA ILE A 76 -10.81 3.38 -16.99
C ILE A 76 -11.95 2.38 -16.76
N ALA A 77 -12.03 1.79 -15.56
CA ALA A 77 -13.05 0.79 -15.21
C ALA A 77 -14.48 1.35 -15.36
N ARG A 78 -14.69 2.61 -14.97
CA ARG A 78 -15.96 3.31 -15.15
C ARG A 78 -16.34 3.42 -16.63
N LYS A 79 -15.37 3.76 -17.49
CA LYS A 79 -15.60 3.87 -18.94
C LYS A 79 -15.95 2.53 -19.57
N ILE A 80 -15.27 1.45 -19.15
CA ILE A 80 -15.57 0.08 -19.59
C ILE A 80 -17.00 -0.32 -19.20
N LEU A 81 -17.39 -0.08 -17.94
CA LEU A 81 -18.71 -0.44 -17.43
C LEU A 81 -19.82 0.56 -17.77
N LYS A 82 -19.51 1.64 -18.51
CA LYS A 82 -20.44 2.72 -18.86
C LYS A 82 -21.22 3.27 -17.66
N GLN A 83 -20.58 3.40 -16.50
CA GLN A 83 -21.22 3.89 -15.27
C GLN A 83 -21.09 5.42 -15.12
N GLU A 84 -22.03 6.02 -14.40
CA GLU A 84 -21.98 7.43 -14.02
C GLU A 84 -20.81 7.76 -13.08
N PRO A 85 -20.33 9.02 -13.07
CA PRO A 85 -19.30 9.42 -12.14
C PRO A 85 -19.82 9.30 -10.70
N VAL A 86 -18.96 8.81 -9.82
CA VAL A 86 -19.16 8.93 -8.37
C VAL A 86 -18.37 10.14 -7.89
N ASP A 87 -18.73 10.69 -6.73
CA ASP A 87 -17.99 11.76 -6.09
C ASP A 87 -16.49 11.44 -6.01
N LYS A 88 -15.70 12.29 -6.67
CA LYS A 88 -14.23 12.22 -6.75
C LYS A 88 -13.58 12.18 -5.37
N VAL A 89 -14.14 12.91 -4.39
CA VAL A 89 -13.62 12.96 -3.03
C VAL A 89 -13.75 11.59 -2.36
N LEU A 90 -14.90 10.93 -2.49
CA LEU A 90 -15.14 9.61 -1.91
C LEU A 90 -14.31 8.51 -2.60
N VAL A 91 -14.13 8.60 -3.92
CA VAL A 91 -13.28 7.67 -4.67
C VAL A 91 -11.82 7.81 -4.21
N LYS A 92 -11.28 9.03 -4.18
CA LYS A 92 -9.91 9.27 -3.69
C LYS A 92 -9.74 8.84 -2.23
N ARG A 93 -10.74 9.08 -1.39
CA ARG A 93 -10.74 8.65 0.01
C ARG A 93 -10.60 7.13 0.13
N SER A 94 -11.37 6.39 -0.65
CA SER A 94 -11.30 4.92 -0.70
C SER A 94 -9.88 4.42 -1.03
N PHE A 95 -9.20 5.08 -1.96
CA PHE A 95 -7.83 4.74 -2.31
C PHE A 95 -6.81 5.14 -1.23
N TYR A 96 -6.90 6.35 -0.67
CA TYR A 96 -6.05 6.75 0.46
C TYR A 96 -6.16 5.79 1.63
N LEU A 97 -7.40 5.43 2.01
CA LEU A 97 -7.66 4.48 3.08
C LEU A 97 -7.11 3.10 2.74
N THR A 98 -7.35 2.60 1.53
CA THR A 98 -6.82 1.30 1.12
C THR A 98 -5.30 1.26 1.20
N THR A 99 -4.62 2.24 0.61
CA THR A 99 -3.16 2.30 0.62
C THR A 99 -2.61 2.44 2.03
N SER A 100 -3.22 3.29 2.86
CA SER A 100 -2.76 3.54 4.24
C SER A 100 -2.98 2.32 5.14
N ILE A 101 -4.19 1.73 5.13
CA ILE A 101 -4.51 0.54 5.93
C ILE A 101 -3.62 -0.63 5.52
N ASN A 102 -3.50 -0.88 4.20
CA ASN A 102 -2.63 -1.94 3.70
C ASN A 102 -1.17 -1.70 4.08
N GLY A 103 -0.68 -0.47 3.95
CA GLY A 103 0.70 -0.12 4.32
C GLY A 103 0.97 -0.31 5.81
N VAL A 104 0.03 0.08 6.69
CA VAL A 104 0.14 -0.15 8.13
C VAL A 104 0.18 -1.64 8.44
N VAL A 105 -0.78 -2.42 7.93
CA VAL A 105 -0.88 -3.86 8.24
C VAL A 105 0.36 -4.62 7.76
N ILE A 106 0.77 -4.41 6.50
CA ILE A 106 1.94 -5.09 5.94
C ILE A 106 3.24 -4.57 6.57
N GLY A 107 3.34 -3.27 6.85
CA GLY A 107 4.52 -2.69 7.51
C GLY A 107 4.71 -3.22 8.93
N LEU A 108 3.64 -3.34 9.73
CA LEU A 108 3.70 -3.95 11.05
C LEU A 108 4.08 -5.43 10.97
N LEU A 109 3.52 -6.18 10.00
CA LEU A 109 3.88 -7.57 9.78
C LEU A 109 5.38 -7.71 9.44
N GLN A 110 5.90 -6.88 8.54
CA GLN A 110 7.32 -6.87 8.19
C GLN A 110 8.22 -6.51 9.37
N LEU A 111 7.83 -5.51 10.18
CA LEU A 111 8.54 -5.16 11.41
C LEU A 111 8.57 -6.32 12.40
N LEU A 112 7.43 -7.00 12.63
CA LEU A 112 7.37 -8.16 13.50
C LEU A 112 8.31 -9.27 13.01
N LEU A 113 8.25 -9.61 11.72
CA LEU A 113 9.12 -10.64 11.14
C LEU A 113 10.60 -10.29 11.28
N THR A 114 10.94 -9.01 11.12
CA THR A 114 12.31 -8.50 11.31
C THR A 114 12.77 -8.64 12.76
N VAL A 115 11.90 -8.34 13.75
CA VAL A 115 12.19 -8.49 15.18
C VAL A 115 12.44 -9.96 15.55
N PHE A 116 11.74 -10.91 14.91
CA PHE A 116 11.94 -12.34 15.11
C PHE A 116 13.14 -12.94 14.35
N GLY A 117 14.00 -12.09 13.77
CA GLY A 117 15.23 -12.54 13.10
C GLY A 117 15.01 -13.16 11.73
N VAL A 118 13.83 -13.02 11.13
CA VAL A 118 13.62 -13.38 9.73
C VAL A 118 14.32 -12.32 8.88
N ALA A 119 15.32 -12.73 8.12
CA ALA A 119 16.12 -11.82 7.32
C ALA A 119 15.23 -11.07 6.30
N VAL A 120 15.41 -9.75 6.21
CA VAL A 120 14.59 -8.84 5.37
C VAL A 120 14.72 -9.16 3.88
N ASP A 121 15.81 -9.80 3.49
CA ASP A 121 16.14 -10.25 2.13
C ASP A 121 15.65 -11.66 1.80
N ASN A 122 14.92 -12.32 2.71
CA ASN A 122 14.32 -13.61 2.45
C ASN A 122 13.28 -13.49 1.33
N LYS A 123 13.63 -13.97 0.13
CA LYS A 123 12.78 -13.94 -1.07
C LYS A 123 11.39 -14.51 -0.82
N ILE A 124 11.27 -15.60 -0.06
CA ILE A 124 9.99 -16.25 0.24
C ILE A 124 9.10 -15.31 1.06
N MET A 125 9.69 -14.62 2.05
CA MET A 125 8.98 -13.66 2.88
C MET A 125 8.53 -12.43 2.06
N LEU A 126 9.40 -11.91 1.20
CA LEU A 126 9.08 -10.79 0.31
C LEU A 126 7.93 -11.14 -0.64
N VAL A 127 7.96 -12.34 -1.23
CA VAL A 127 6.87 -12.86 -2.07
C VAL A 127 5.59 -13.02 -1.26
N ALA A 128 5.64 -13.67 -0.10
CA ALA A 128 4.45 -13.93 0.73
C ALA A 128 3.80 -12.62 1.23
N THR A 129 4.59 -11.68 1.75
CA THR A 129 4.08 -10.37 2.20
C THR A 129 3.57 -9.53 1.02
N GLY A 130 4.20 -9.62 -0.15
CA GLY A 130 3.74 -9.01 -1.39
C GLY A 130 2.38 -9.55 -1.85
N LEU A 131 2.20 -10.87 -1.86
CA LEU A 131 0.94 -11.52 -2.21
C LEU A 131 -0.17 -11.15 -1.24
N LEU A 132 0.10 -11.22 0.07
CA LEU A 132 -0.84 -10.81 1.11
C LEU A 132 -1.24 -9.35 0.93
N GLY A 133 -0.28 -8.45 0.70
CA GLY A 133 -0.55 -7.03 0.46
C GLY A 133 -1.35 -6.77 -0.82
N ALA A 134 -1.13 -7.56 -1.88
CA ALA A 134 -1.89 -7.46 -3.12
C ALA A 134 -3.36 -7.88 -2.91
N CYS A 135 -3.57 -9.06 -2.31
CA CYS A 135 -4.90 -9.58 -2.00
C CYS A 135 -5.67 -8.68 -1.02
N PHE A 136 -5.01 -8.21 0.04
CA PHE A 136 -5.63 -7.37 1.05
C PHE A 136 -6.04 -6.01 0.49
N SER A 137 -5.20 -5.41 -0.37
CA SER A 137 -5.57 -4.17 -1.07
C SER A 137 -6.74 -4.35 -2.04
N ALA A 138 -6.75 -5.44 -2.80
CA ALA A 138 -7.87 -5.74 -3.70
C ALA A 138 -9.18 -5.92 -2.91
N TRP A 139 -9.13 -6.64 -1.79
CA TRP A 139 -10.26 -6.80 -0.89
C TRP A 139 -10.76 -5.45 -0.32
N LEU A 140 -9.86 -4.59 0.17
CA LEU A 140 -10.21 -3.26 0.67
C LEU A 140 -10.89 -2.40 -0.40
N ILE A 141 -10.36 -2.37 -1.63
CA ILE A 141 -10.96 -1.64 -2.75
C ILE A 141 -12.39 -2.15 -2.99
N ALA A 142 -12.56 -3.47 -3.09
CA ALA A 142 -13.86 -4.07 -3.35
C ALA A 142 -14.88 -3.69 -2.25
N GLU A 143 -14.49 -3.74 -0.98
CA GLU A 143 -15.38 -3.38 0.13
C GLU A 143 -15.67 -1.86 0.19
N PHE A 144 -14.69 -0.98 0.00
CA PHE A 144 -14.96 0.46 -0.06
C PHE A 144 -15.91 0.81 -1.19
N PHE A 145 -15.69 0.26 -2.38
CA PHE A 145 -16.55 0.53 -3.52
C PHE A 145 -17.97 -0.02 -3.34
N LYS A 146 -18.09 -1.21 -2.74
CA LYS A 146 -19.39 -1.83 -2.44
C LYS A 146 -20.15 -1.05 -1.35
N GLN A 147 -19.48 -0.72 -0.25
CA GLN A 147 -20.14 -0.21 0.95
C GLN A 147 -20.25 1.32 0.97
N LEU A 148 -19.18 2.03 0.59
CA LEU A 148 -19.11 3.50 0.59
C LEU A 148 -19.69 4.07 -0.70
N LEU A 149 -19.25 3.56 -1.85
CA LEU A 149 -19.63 4.11 -3.16
C LEU A 149 -20.90 3.48 -3.75
N LYS A 150 -21.39 2.38 -3.15
CA LYS A 150 -22.54 1.59 -3.67
C LYS A 150 -22.38 1.12 -5.11
N ARG A 151 -21.13 0.89 -5.57
CA ARG A 151 -20.79 0.41 -6.92
C ARG A 151 -19.98 -0.89 -6.85
N ALA A 152 -20.64 -1.99 -6.50
CA ALA A 152 -19.97 -3.29 -6.27
C ALA A 152 -19.22 -3.81 -7.50
N GLN A 153 -19.86 -3.82 -8.68
CA GLN A 153 -19.25 -4.30 -9.93
C GLN A 153 -18.01 -3.47 -10.32
N LEU A 154 -18.09 -2.14 -10.15
CA LEU A 154 -16.96 -1.25 -10.40
C LEU A 154 -15.81 -1.52 -9.43
N GLY A 155 -16.13 -1.73 -8.15
CA GLY A 155 -15.16 -2.11 -7.13
C GLY A 155 -14.42 -3.40 -7.45
N GLN A 156 -15.13 -4.42 -7.91
CA GLN A 156 -14.55 -5.69 -8.32
C GLN A 156 -13.59 -5.54 -9.50
N LEU A 157 -13.98 -4.75 -10.52
CA LEU A 157 -13.13 -4.53 -11.68
C LEU A 157 -11.86 -3.76 -11.32
N VAL A 158 -11.97 -2.69 -10.53
CA VAL A 158 -10.81 -1.92 -10.05
C VAL A 158 -9.91 -2.78 -9.16
N ALA A 159 -10.50 -3.55 -8.25
CA ALA A 159 -9.76 -4.47 -7.38
C ALA A 159 -8.99 -5.52 -8.20
N GLY A 160 -9.61 -6.09 -9.24
CA GLY A 160 -8.96 -7.02 -10.16
C GLY A 160 -7.79 -6.38 -10.91
N MET A 161 -7.98 -5.17 -11.45
CA MET A 161 -6.89 -4.44 -12.11
C MET A 161 -5.71 -4.17 -11.17
N VAL A 162 -5.99 -3.70 -9.95
CA VAL A 162 -4.94 -3.45 -8.94
C VAL A 162 -4.23 -4.74 -8.54
N LEU A 163 -4.98 -5.83 -8.37
CA LEU A 163 -4.41 -7.14 -8.04
C LEU A 163 -3.44 -7.59 -9.13
N VAL A 164 -3.87 -7.63 -10.39
CA VAL A 164 -3.03 -8.03 -11.53
C VAL A 164 -1.75 -7.19 -11.58
N LEU A 165 -1.88 -5.86 -11.50
CA LEU A 165 -0.72 -4.97 -11.57
C LEU A 165 0.26 -5.17 -10.40
N ARG A 166 -0.25 -5.49 -9.21
CA ARG A 166 0.59 -5.80 -8.03
C ARG A 166 1.23 -7.18 -8.08
N LEU A 167 0.63 -8.12 -8.81
CA LEU A 167 1.19 -9.46 -8.99
C LEU A 167 2.32 -9.48 -10.03
N LEU A 168 2.34 -8.55 -11.00
CA LEU A 168 3.38 -8.51 -12.04
C LEU A 168 4.82 -8.48 -11.49
N PRO A 169 5.19 -7.61 -10.53
CA PRO A 169 6.54 -7.60 -9.97
C PRO A 169 6.87 -8.91 -9.23
N ILE A 170 5.88 -9.54 -8.60
CA ILE A 170 6.05 -10.78 -7.84
C ILE A 170 6.31 -11.95 -8.81
N ALA A 171 5.49 -12.06 -9.86
CA ALA A 171 5.66 -13.07 -10.90
C ALA A 171 7.02 -12.93 -11.59
N TRP A 172 7.47 -11.70 -11.85
CA TRP A 172 8.78 -11.42 -12.41
C TRP A 172 9.94 -11.88 -11.50
N GLN A 173 9.82 -11.63 -10.19
CA GLN A 173 10.81 -12.07 -9.21
C GLN A 173 10.87 -13.60 -9.09
N LEU A 174 9.73 -14.28 -9.20
CA LEU A 174 9.66 -15.75 -9.21
C LEU A 174 10.24 -16.36 -10.49
N TRP A 175 10.08 -15.68 -11.65
CA TRP A 175 10.59 -16.18 -12.92
C TRP A 175 12.11 -16.02 -13.09
N ARG A 176 12.69 -14.97 -12.50
CA ARG A 176 14.15 -14.72 -12.53
C ARG A 176 14.92 -15.34 -11.36
N GLY A 177 14.22 -15.86 -10.36
CA GLY A 177 14.78 -16.41 -9.13
C GLY A 177 15.14 -17.87 -9.27
#